data_AF-A0A1G3LUH0-F1
#
_entry.id   AF-A0A1G3LUH0-F1
#
_cell.length_a   1.000
_cell.length_b   1.000
_cell.length_c   1.000
_cell.angle_alpha   90.00
_cell.angle_beta   90.00
_cell.angle_gamma   90.00
#
_symmetry.space_group_name_H-M   'P 1'
#
loop_
_entity.id
_entity.type
_entity.pdbx_description
1 polymer ?
#
loop_
_entity_poly.entity_id
_entity_poly.type
_entity_poly.pdbx_seq_one_letter_code
_entity_poly.pdbx_strand_id
1 'polypeptide(L)'
;MLFESPDGQESTAEHDRVVLSVGILPEPGTADLAGMLGLTLNAHGFLASAHPAAGVWACGTCLEPQSIPDSMASARAAAMGMAMETAGRSA
;
A
#
# COMPACT_ATOMS: atom_id res chain seq x y z
N MET A 1 -21.32 -6.53 -22.90
CA MET A 1 -20.42 -7.11 -21.88
C MET A 1 -21.23 -8.06 -21.02
N LEU A 2 -20.73 -9.28 -20.78
CA LEU A 2 -21.37 -10.25 -19.89
C LEU A 2 -21.05 -9.85 -18.44
N PHE A 3 -22.08 -9.76 -17.60
CA PHE A 3 -21.93 -9.53 -16.17
C PHE A 3 -22.99 -10.35 -15.41
N GLU A 4 -22.70 -10.66 -14.16
CA GLU A 4 -23.63 -11.37 -13.28
C GLU A 4 -24.54 -10.35 -12.58
N SER A 5 -25.85 -10.54 -12.69
CA SER A 5 -26.83 -9.74 -11.97
C SER A 5 -26.83 -10.12 -10.48
N PRO A 6 -27.31 -9.25 -9.58
CA PRO A 6 -27.43 -9.58 -8.15
C PRO A 6 -28.22 -10.87 -7.86
N ASP A 7 -29.10 -11.28 -8.78
CA ASP A 7 -29.88 -12.51 -8.72
C ASP A 7 -29.13 -13.76 -9.21
N GLY A 8 -27.83 -13.65 -9.51
CA GLY A 8 -26.97 -14.74 -9.99
C GLY A 8 -27.20 -15.13 -11.46
N GLN A 9 -27.97 -14.33 -12.21
CA GLN A 9 -28.21 -14.57 -13.63
C GLN A 9 -27.19 -13.84 -14.50
N GLU A 10 -26.62 -14.56 -15.46
CA GLU A 10 -25.78 -14.00 -16.51
C GLU A 10 -26.60 -13.07 -17.41
N SER A 11 -26.16 -11.82 -17.52
CA SER A 11 -26.82 -10.80 -18.35
C SER A 11 -25.83 -10.16 -19.29
N THR A 12 -26.28 -9.86 -20.51
CA THR A 12 -25.50 -9.13 -21.51
C THR A 12 -26.14 -7.77 -21.74
N ALA A 13 -25.38 -6.70 -21.52
CA ALA A 13 -25.79 -5.35 -21.88
C ALA A 13 -24.82 -4.70 -22.85
N GLU A 14 -25.37 -3.87 -23.74
CA GLU A 14 -24.60 -2.91 -24.54
C GLU A 14 -24.40 -1.63 -23.72
N HIS A 15 -23.16 -1.13 -23.74
CA HIS A 15 -22.80 0.10 -23.07
C HIS A 15 -21.98 0.94 -24.04
N ASP A 16 -22.26 2.24 -24.12
CA ASP A 16 -21.47 3.16 -24.95
C ASP A 16 -20.03 3.31 -24.42
N ARG A 17 -19.84 3.06 -23.12
CA ARG A 17 -18.55 3.16 -22.43
C ARG A 17 -18.44 2.13 -21.32
N VAL A 18 -17.21 1.67 -21.09
CA VAL A 18 -16.83 0.78 -19.99
C VAL A 18 -15.64 1.40 -19.27
N VAL A 19 -15.71 1.46 -17.94
CA VAL A 19 -14.61 1.94 -17.09
C VAL A 19 -14.08 0.77 -16.26
N LEU A 20 -12.77 0.52 -16.36
CA LEU A 20 -12.10 -0.49 -15.55
C LEU A 20 -11.55 0.15 -14.27
N SER A 21 -12.03 -0.29 -13.11
CA SER A 21 -11.46 0.09 -11.81
C SER A 21 -10.18 -0.73 -11.55
N VAL A 22 -9.04 -0.25 -12.04
CA VAL A 22 -7.75 -0.90 -11.86
C VAL A 22 -7.31 -0.90 -10.38
N GLY A 23 -6.56 -1.93 -9.99
CA GLY A 23 -5.95 -2.02 -8.67
C GLY A 23 -4.70 -1.15 -8.51
N ILE A 24 -4.18 -1.08 -7.29
CA ILE A 24 -2.92 -0.40 -6.96
C ILE A 24 -1.78 -1.42 -7.03
N LEU A 25 -0.72 -1.07 -7.75
CA LEU A 25 0.53 -1.83 -7.81
C LEU A 25 1.66 -1.03 -7.15
N PRO A 26 2.76 -1.70 -6.72
CA PRO A 26 3.95 -1.00 -6.26
C PRO A 26 4.48 -0.04 -7.34
N GLU A 27 5.10 1.05 -6.89
CA GLU A 27 5.74 1.99 -7.81
C GLU A 27 6.95 1.31 -8.46
N PRO A 28 7.20 1.48 -9.78
CA PRO A 28 8.29 0.79 -10.48
C PRO A 28 9.68 0.89 -9.83
N GLY A 29 10.03 2.00 -9.19
CA GLY A 29 11.28 2.22 -8.46
C GLY A 29 11.31 1.64 -7.04
N THR A 30 10.23 1.01 -6.55
CA THR A 30 10.16 0.42 -5.21
C THR A 30 11.25 -0.63 -4.99
N ALA A 31 11.53 -1.46 -6.01
CA ALA A 31 12.56 -2.49 -5.92
C ALA A 31 13.98 -1.91 -5.86
N ASP A 32 14.26 -0.89 -6.67
CA ASP A 32 15.55 -0.21 -6.67
C ASP A 32 15.79 0.50 -5.34
N LEU A 33 14.77 1.20 -4.82
CA LEU A 33 14.81 1.86 -3.52
C LEU A 33 15.04 0.87 -2.38
N ALA A 34 14.34 -0.26 -2.39
CA ALA A 34 14.52 -1.31 -1.39
C ALA A 34 15.96 -1.87 -1.45
N GLY A 35 16.51 -2.09 -2.64
CA GLY A 35 17.90 -2.51 -2.83
C GLY A 35 18.91 -1.49 -2.30
N MET A 36 18.71 -0.21 -2.59
CA MET A 36 19.58 0.88 -2.10
C MET A 36 19.59 1.01 -0.58
N LEU A 37 18.45 0.75 0.06
CA LEU A 37 18.26 0.89 1.50
C LEU A 37 18.43 -0.43 2.28
N GLY A 38 18.65 -1.56 1.59
CA GLY A 38 18.74 -2.88 2.20
C GLY A 38 17.43 -3.39 2.82
N LEU A 39 16.29 -2.96 2.27
CA LEU A 39 14.95 -3.34 2.74
C LEU A 39 14.42 -4.55 1.97
N THR A 40 13.47 -5.26 2.57
CA THR A 40 12.83 -6.43 1.95
C THR A 40 11.46 -6.07 1.36
N LEU A 41 11.10 -6.78 0.29
CA LEU A 41 9.78 -6.70 -0.34
C LEU A 41 8.95 -7.94 -0.02
N ASN A 42 7.62 -7.78 0.00
CA ASN A 42 6.68 -8.90 0.09
C ASN A 42 6.49 -9.57 -1.29
N ALA A 43 5.70 -10.65 -1.33
CA ALA A 43 5.44 -11.42 -2.56
C ALA A 43 4.75 -10.61 -3.67
N HIS A 44 4.18 -9.45 -3.34
CA HIS A 44 3.49 -8.55 -4.27
C HIS A 44 4.35 -7.36 -4.70
N GLY A 45 5.59 -7.25 -4.20
CA GLY A 45 6.53 -6.18 -4.56
C GLY A 45 6.42 -4.89 -3.73
N PHE A 46 5.63 -4.88 -2.66
CA PHE A 46 5.57 -3.75 -1.70
C PHE A 46 6.60 -3.94 -0.59
N LEU A 47 6.90 -2.88 0.17
CA LEU A 47 7.77 -2.97 1.35
C LEU A 47 7.20 -3.97 2.37
N ALA A 48 8.03 -4.90 2.85
CA ALA A 48 7.57 -6.01 3.68
C ALA A 48 7.26 -5.65 5.14
N SER A 49 7.74 -4.50 5.62
CA SER A 49 7.58 -4.07 7.01
C SER A 49 7.36 -2.56 7.10
N ALA A 50 6.47 -2.15 8.01
CA ALA A 50 6.25 -0.74 8.35
C ALA A 50 7.42 -0.12 9.15
N HIS A 51 8.25 -0.94 9.79
CA HIS A 51 9.48 -0.55 10.46
C HIS A 51 10.59 -1.51 10.03
N PRO A 52 11.16 -1.32 8.83
CA PRO A 52 12.06 -2.29 8.22
C PRO A 52 13.50 -2.21 8.79
N ALA A 53 13.86 -1.11 9.43
CA ALA A 53 15.15 -0.92 10.11
C ALA A 53 15.04 0.16 11.20
N ALA A 54 15.98 0.17 12.14
CA ALA A 54 16.06 1.20 13.18
C ALA A 54 16.13 2.61 12.55
N GLY A 55 15.30 3.53 13.04
CA GLY A 55 15.15 4.88 12.51
C GLY A 55 14.44 5.00 11.15
N VAL A 56 14.01 3.89 10.54
CA VAL A 56 13.30 3.87 9.26
C VAL A 56 11.85 3.44 9.47
N TRP A 57 10.92 4.25 8.99
CA TRP A 57 9.48 3.99 9.10
C TRP A 57 8.83 4.19 7.73
N ALA A 58 7.93 3.28 7.36
CA ALA A 58 7.15 3.30 6.13
C ALA A 58 5.66 3.38 6.46
N CYS A 59 4.89 4.02 5.58
CA CYS A 59 3.44 4.19 5.75
C CYS A 59 2.74 4.40 4.41
N GLY A 60 1.42 4.16 4.39
CA GLY A 60 0.60 4.31 3.19
C GLY A 60 0.81 3.20 2.16
N THR A 61 0.59 3.56 0.90
CA THR A 61 0.46 2.60 -0.21
C THR A 61 1.76 1.92 -0.64
N CYS A 62 2.91 2.30 -0.06
CA CYS A 62 4.18 1.60 -0.28
C CYS A 62 4.24 0.24 0.45
N LEU A 63 3.32 -0.01 1.40
CA LEU A 63 3.19 -1.25 2.14
C LEU A 63 2.17 -2.21 1.52
N GLU A 64 1.05 -1.67 1.06
CA GLU A 64 -0.06 -2.41 0.45
C GLU A 64 -1.10 -1.45 -0.16
N PRO A 65 -2.05 -1.92 -1.00
CA PRO A 65 -3.19 -1.12 -1.40
C PRO A 65 -4.02 -0.66 -0.19
N GLN A 66 -4.13 0.65 0.02
CA GLN A 66 -4.82 1.23 1.18
C GLN A 66 -5.78 2.34 0.76
N SER A 67 -6.80 2.56 1.58
CA SER A 67 -7.66 3.74 1.46
C SER A 67 -6.93 4.99 1.96
N ILE A 68 -7.47 6.17 1.64
CA ILE A 68 -6.93 7.45 2.14
C ILE A 68 -6.98 7.50 3.68
N PRO A 69 -8.10 7.18 4.35
CA PRO A 69 -8.14 7.13 5.82
C PRO A 69 -7.08 6.21 6.44
N ASP A 70 -6.89 5.02 5.87
CA ASP A 70 -5.91 4.04 6.38
C ASP A 70 -4.48 4.52 6.18
N SER A 71 -4.20 5.15 5.03
CA SER A 71 -2.90 5.78 4.74
C SER A 71 -2.61 6.90 5.76
N MET A 72 -3.62 7.70 6.10
CA MET A 72 -3.50 8.75 7.11
C MET A 72 -3.31 8.18 8.51
N ALA A 73 -3.90 7.04 8.83
CA ALA A 73 -3.72 6.37 10.11
C ALA A 73 -2.31 5.77 10.23
N SER A 74 -1.82 5.07 9.19
CA SER A 74 -0.47 4.50 9.18
C SER A 74 0.61 5.58 9.23
N ALA A 75 0.42 6.72 8.56
CA ALA A 75 1.34 7.86 8.63
C ALA A 75 1.47 8.41 10.06
N ARG A 76 0.35 8.55 10.79
CA ARG A 76 0.37 8.97 12.19
C ARG A 76 1.07 7.96 13.09
N ALA A 77 0.84 6.66 12.87
CA ALA A 77 1.51 5.60 13.60
C ALA A 77 3.04 5.63 13.38
N ALA A 78 3.49 5.78 12.13
CA ALA A 78 4.89 5.92 11.78
C ALA A 78 5.55 7.15 12.45
N ALA A 79 4.87 8.30 12.42
CA ALA A 79 5.36 9.52 13.06
C ALA A 79 5.48 9.36 14.59
N MET A 80 4.49 8.74 15.23
CA MET A 80 4.53 8.49 16.67
C MET A 80 5.62 7.48 17.05
N GLY A 81 5.77 6.40 16.27
CA GLY A 81 6.84 5.42 16.46
C GLY A 81 8.23 6.06 16.39
N MET A 82 8.46 6.87 15.35
CA MET A 82 9.71 7.63 15.19
C MET A 82 9.96 8.60 16.36
N ALA A 83 8.93 9.30 16.83
CA ALA A 83 9.05 10.22 17.96
C ALA A 83 9.44 9.48 19.25
N MET A 84 8.83 8.33 19.52
CA MET A 84 9.15 7.50 20.69
C MET A 84 10.58 6.94 20.61
N GLU A 85 10.99 6.45 19.44
CA GLU A 85 12.35 5.93 19.20
C GLU A 85 13.41 7.03 19.40
N THR A 86 13.14 8.25 18.92
CA THR A 86 14.05 9.38 19.06
C THR A 86 14.13 9.88 20.51
N ALA A 87 12.99 9.92 21.21
CA ALA A 87 12.95 10.29 22.62
C ALA A 87 13.73 9.30 23.50
N GLY A 88 13.66 7.99 23.21
CA GLY A 88 14.42 6.96 23.92
C GLY A 88 15.93 6.98 23.67
N ARG A 89 16.40 7.61 22.58
CA ARG A 89 17.83 7.77 22.26
C ARG A 89 18.47 9.01 22.92
N SER A 90 17.67 9.89 23.52
CA SER A 90 18.14 11.13 24.17
C SER A 90 18.28 11.00 25.69
N ALA A 91 18.24 9.77 26.23
CA ALA A 91 18.38 9.45 27.66
C ALA A 91 19.63 8.61 27.92
#